data_AF-A0A3N4Z0U0-F1
#
_entry.id   AF-A0A3N4Z0U0-F1
#
_cell.length_a   1.000
_cell.length_b   1.000
_cell.length_c   1.000
_cell.angle_alpha   90.00
_cell.angle_beta   90.00
_cell.angle_gamma   90.00
#
_symmetry.space_group_name_H-M   'P 1'
#
loop_
_entity.id
_entity.type
_entity.pdbx_description
1 polymer ?
#
loop_
_entity_poly.entity_id
_entity_poly.type
_entity_poly.pdbx_seq_one_letter_code
_entity_poly.pdbx_strand_id
1 'polypeptide(L)' 'MAVTTFAALVAVSTYSVALGSNGWLWFGWVVLGLLTLGLAASRGS' A
#
# COMPACT_ATOMS: atom_id res chain seq x y z
N MET A 1 17.14 1.38 -13.69
CA MET A 1 16.22 2.48 -14.05
C MET A 1 14.83 2.26 -13.46
N ALA A 2 14.03 1.28 -13.92
CA ALA A 2 12.67 1.07 -13.41
C ALA A 2 12.57 0.79 -11.89
N VAL A 3 13.45 -0.06 -11.36
CA VAL A 3 13.45 -0.41 -9.93
C VAL A 3 13.74 0.81 -9.04
N THR A 4 14.67 1.66 -9.46
CA THR A 4 15.05 2.87 -8.72
C THR A 4 13.91 3.89 -8.70
N THR A 5 13.22 4.06 -9.83
CA THR A 5 12.02 4.90 -9.92
C THR A 5 10.89 4.35 -9.06
N PHE A 6 10.67 3.03 -9.07
CA PHE A 6 9.66 2.38 -8.23
C PHE A 6 9.96 2.57 -6.74
N ALA A 7 11.21 2.37 -6.31
CA ALA A 7 11.64 2.60 -4.93
C ALA A 7 11.42 4.06 -4.50
N ALA A 8 11.70 5.03 -5.38
CA ALA A 8 11.44 6.44 -5.11
C ALA A 8 9.94 6.75 -4.95
N LEU A 9 9.09 6.17 -5.79
CA LEU A 9 7.63 6.31 -5.70
C LEU A 9 7.08 5.70 -4.39
N VAL A 10 7.58 4.52 -4.00
CA VAL A 10 7.23 3.87 -2.74
C VAL A 10 7.62 4.77 -1.56
N ALA A 11 8.86 5.28 -1.54
CA ALA A 11 9.34 6.16 -0.48
C ALA A 11 8.52 7.46 -0.36
N VAL A 12 8.17 8.08 -1.50
CA VAL A 12 7.31 9.27 -1.54
C VAL A 12 5.91 8.95 -1.03
N SER A 13 5.34 7.80 -1.41
CA SER A 13 4.03 7.37 -0.93
C SER A 13 4.04 7.16 0.59
N THR A 14 5.09 6.54 1.13
CA THR A 14 5.28 6.40 2.59
C THR A 14 5.42 7.77 3.28
N TYR A 15 6.09 8.74 2.66
CA TYR A 15 6.21 10.11 3.18
C TYR A 15 4.86 10.85 3.20
N SER A 16 4.04 10.73 2.15
CA SER A 16 2.67 11.27 2.15
C SER A 16 1.78 10.64 3.22
N VAL A 17 1.96 9.34 3.46
CA VAL A 17 1.28 8.60 4.52
C VAL A 17 1.74 9.06 5.92
N ALA A 18 3.00 9.49 6.07
CA ALA A 18 3.57 9.95 7.34
C ALA A 18 3.22 11.42 7.68
N LEU A 19 3.10 12.30 6.67
CA LEU A 19 2.76 13.71 6.88
C LEU A 19 1.29 13.94 7.25
N GLY A 20 0.40 13.01 6.92
CA GLY A 20 -1.01 13.07 7.32
C GLY A 20 -1.31 12.02 8.37
N SER A 21 -1.78 12.41 9.56
CA SER A 21 -2.31 11.45 10.56
C SER A 21 -3.39 10.53 9.96
N ASN A 22 -4.19 11.05 9.01
CA ASN A 22 -5.14 10.27 8.20
C ASN A 22 -4.51 9.42 7.09
N GLY A 23 -3.28 9.70 6.66
CA GLY A 23 -2.58 8.97 5.61
C GLY A 23 -2.25 7.54 6.03
N TRP A 24 -1.87 7.35 7.29
CA TRP A 24 -1.65 6.02 7.89
C TRP A 24 -2.93 5.18 7.95
N LEU A 25 -4.06 5.79 8.29
CA LEU A 25 -5.37 5.13 8.27
C LEU A 25 -5.82 4.78 6.85
N TRP A 26 -5.63 5.69 5.89
CA TRP A 26 -5.93 5.45 4.48
C TRP A 26 -5.10 4.30 3.91
N PHE A 27 -3.78 4.30 4.18
CA PHE A 27 -2.88 3.25 3.73
C PHE A 27 -3.18 1.89 4.40
N GLY A 28 -3.41 1.90 5.71
CA GLY A 28 -3.82 0.70 6.45
C GLY A 28 -5.10 0.08 5.88
N TRP A 29 -6.09 0.91 5.53
CA TRP A 29 -7.32 0.46 4.88
C TRP A 29 -7.10 -0.15 3.49
N VAL A 30 -6.26 0.47 2.65
CA VAL A 30 -5.93 -0.08 1.31
C VAL A 30 -5.21 -1.43 1.43
N VAL A 31 -4.23 -1.54 2.34
CA VAL A 31 -3.50 -2.78 2.59
C VAL A 31 -4.42 -3.87 3.12
N LEU A 32 -5.32 -3.55 4.06
CA LEU A 32 -6.35 -4.47 4.56
C LEU A 32 -7.30 -4.93 3.44
N GLY A 33 -7.72 -4.03 2.56
CA GLY A 33 -8.53 -4.36 1.39
C GLY A 33 -7.84 -5.33 0.44
N LEU A 34 -6.58 -5.08 0.10
CA LEU A 34 -5.77 -5.96 -0.75
C LEU A 34 -5.52 -7.33 -0.10
N LEU A 35 -5.21 -7.37 1.20
CA LEU A 35 -5.06 -8.62 1.95
C LEU A 35 -6.35 -9.43 1.95
N THR A 36 -7.50 -8.77 2.12
CA THR A 36 -8.81 -9.42 2.11
C THR A 36 -9.11 -10.00 0.72
N LEU A 37 -8.82 -9.25 -0.35
CA LEU A 37 -8.97 -9.72 -1.73
C LEU A 37 -8.01 -10.88 -2.05
N GLY A 38 -6.76 -10.80 -1.60
CA GLY A 38 -5.77 -11.86 -1.74
C GLY A 38 -6.21 -13.15 -1.04
N LEU A 39 -6.67 -13.05 0.21
CA LEU A 39 -7.23 -14.17 0.96
C LEU A 39 -8.49 -14.75 0.30
N ALA A 40 -9.38 -13.90 -0.21
CA ALA A 40 -10.58 -14.34 -0.92
C ALA A 40 -10.23 -15.07 -2.22
N ALA A 41 -9.28 -14.54 -3.00
CA ALA A 41 -8.78 -15.19 -4.22
C ALA A 41 -8.09 -16.52 -3.91
N SER A 42 -7.29 -16.61 -2.84
CA SER A 42 -6.64 -17.85 -2.41
C SER A 42 -7.60 -18.91 -1.88
N ARG A 43 -8.79 -18.53 -1.39
CA ARG A 43 -9.84 -19.50 -1.00
C ARG A 43 -10.66 -20.02 -2.17
N GLY A 44 -10.56 -19.38 -3.35
CA GLY A 44 -11.29 -19.76 -4.56
C GLY A 44 -10.50 -20.65 -5.54
N SER A 45 -9.24 -21.01 -5.22
CA SER A 45 -8.44 -22.04 -5.91
C SER A 45 -8.40 -23.32 -5.09
#